data_AF-Q1QQ06-F1
#
_entry.id   AF-Q1QQ06-F1
#
_cell.length_a   1.000
_cell.length_b   1.000
_cell.length_c   1.000
_cell.angle_alpha   90.00
_cell.angle_beta   90.00
_cell.angle_gamma   90.00
#
_symmetry.space_group_name_H-M   'P 1'
#
loop_
_entity.id
_entity.type
_entity.pdbx_description
1 polymer ?
#
loop_
_entity_poly.entity_id
_entity_poly.type
_entity_poly.pdbx_seq_one_letter_code
_entity_poly.pdbx_strand_id
1 'polypeptide(L)'
;MSTDDDDDLHPHKGTQSRNIGDVGYGRPPRKHRFKPGQSGNPRGRPKGRKSENQMLEELLSRMMTIREGNRVRKISLREVIYRGIAEEAVKKKNLKAASFLFDRSALLKSAQPEHRQLTEDDKTVLGAYAKKFLSAAHNEDGNDD
;
A
#
# COMPACT_ATOMS: atom_id res chain seq x y z
N MET A 1 -71.62 -49.72 17.02
CA MET A 1 -70.51 -49.36 17.94
C MET A 1 -69.30 -49.16 17.04
N SER A 2 -69.04 -47.96 16.50
CA SER A 2 -68.78 -46.66 17.17
C SER A 2 -67.59 -46.85 18.12
N THR A 3 -66.44 -46.22 17.98
CA THR A 3 -66.02 -44.91 17.43
C THR A 3 -64.50 -44.97 17.17
N ASP A 4 -64.01 -44.46 16.03
CA ASP A 4 -63.23 -43.21 15.89
C ASP A 4 -61.91 -43.22 16.69
N ASP A 5 -60.75 -43.37 16.03
CA ASP A 5 -59.96 -42.26 15.46
C ASP A 5 -59.80 -41.10 16.46
N ASP A 6 -58.75 -41.14 17.28
CA ASP A 6 -58.20 -39.94 17.91
C ASP A 6 -56.67 -40.06 18.01
N ASP A 7 -56.06 -39.55 16.95
CA ASP A 7 -54.69 -39.05 16.82
C ASP A 7 -54.39 -38.06 17.97
N ASP A 8 -53.77 -38.53 19.05
CA ASP A 8 -53.24 -37.66 20.11
C ASP A 8 -51.94 -36.98 19.63
N LEU A 9 -52.13 -36.05 18.67
CA LEU A 9 -51.17 -35.02 18.33
C LEU A 9 -50.81 -34.26 19.61
N HIS A 10 -49.60 -34.52 20.11
CA HIS A 10 -48.98 -33.64 21.08
C HIS A 10 -48.92 -32.22 20.47
N PRO A 11 -49.54 -31.20 21.09
CA PRO A 11 -49.49 -29.86 20.56
C PRO A 11 -48.04 -29.38 20.65
N HIS A 12 -47.42 -29.15 19.50
CA HIS A 12 -46.13 -28.49 19.40
C HIS A 12 -46.28 -27.07 19.95
N LYS A 13 -46.04 -26.94 21.26
CA LYS A 13 -46.07 -25.67 21.99
C LYS A 13 -45.06 -24.72 21.36
N GLY A 14 -45.59 -23.70 20.73
CA GLY A 14 -45.01 -22.36 20.66
C GLY A 14 -43.69 -22.27 19.92
N THR A 15 -43.78 -21.81 18.68
CA THR A 15 -42.76 -21.00 18.01
C THR A 15 -42.17 -20.01 19.03
N GLN A 16 -41.03 -20.34 19.64
CA GLN A 16 -40.34 -19.40 20.49
C GLN A 16 -39.92 -18.25 19.60
N SER A 17 -40.60 -17.12 19.77
CA SER A 17 -40.21 -15.83 19.23
C SER A 17 -38.72 -15.67 19.53
N ARG A 18 -37.90 -15.66 18.48
CA ARG A 18 -36.45 -15.51 18.58
C ARG A 18 -36.20 -14.14 19.20
N ASN A 19 -36.05 -14.10 20.52
CA ASN A 19 -35.76 -12.88 21.24
C ASN A 19 -34.51 -12.26 20.62
N ILE A 20 -34.67 -11.08 20.04
CA ILE A 20 -33.64 -10.34 19.28
C ILE A 20 -32.47 -9.92 20.22
N GLY A 21 -32.59 -10.17 21.53
CA GLY A 21 -31.58 -9.93 22.56
C GLY A 21 -30.85 -11.17 23.08
N ASP A 22 -31.19 -12.39 22.64
CA ASP A 22 -30.60 -13.60 23.21
C ASP A 22 -29.14 -13.78 22.76
N VAL A 23 -28.23 -13.82 23.72
CA VAL A 23 -26.78 -13.89 23.53
C VAL A 23 -26.34 -15.35 23.52
N GLY A 24 -25.59 -15.74 22.50
CA GLY A 24 -25.14 -17.13 22.31
C GLY A 24 -23.96 -17.23 21.34
N TYR A 25 -23.52 -18.45 21.04
CA TYR A 25 -22.42 -18.68 20.12
C TYR A 25 -22.69 -18.03 18.75
N GLY A 26 -21.74 -17.24 18.24
CA GLY A 26 -21.88 -16.47 17.00
C GLY A 26 -22.84 -15.27 17.06
N ARG A 27 -23.42 -14.94 18.23
CA ARG A 27 -24.42 -13.87 18.41
C ARG A 27 -23.97 -12.87 19.48
N PRO A 28 -23.00 -11.99 19.18
CA PRO A 28 -22.53 -10.99 20.15
C PRO A 28 -23.65 -10.03 20.58
N PRO A 29 -23.63 -9.46 21.80
CA PRO A 29 -24.66 -8.55 22.29
C PRO A 29 -24.86 -7.33 21.38
N ARG A 30 -26.11 -6.98 21.04
CA ARG A 30 -26.43 -5.86 20.13
C ARG A 30 -25.81 -4.52 20.54
N LYS A 31 -25.75 -4.25 21.85
CA LYS A 31 -25.16 -3.03 22.43
C LYS A 31 -23.66 -2.84 22.12
N HIS A 32 -22.96 -3.90 21.73
CA HIS A 32 -21.52 -3.87 21.45
C HIS A 32 -21.18 -4.16 19.98
N ARG A 33 -22.19 -4.34 19.11
CA ARG A 33 -21.96 -4.55 17.67
C ARG A 33 -21.56 -3.23 17.02
N PHE A 34 -20.57 -3.27 16.14
CA PHE A 34 -20.26 -2.13 15.29
C PHE A 34 -21.42 -1.86 14.31
N LYS A 35 -21.69 -0.59 14.03
CA LYS A 35 -22.67 -0.20 13.01
C LYS A 35 -22.10 -0.50 11.61
N PRO A 36 -22.93 -0.93 10.64
CA PRO A 36 -22.50 -1.02 9.25
C PRO A 36 -21.84 0.29 8.79
N GLY A 37 -20.68 0.19 8.13
CA GLY A 37 -19.89 1.34 7.69
C GLY A 37 -19.03 2.02 8.77
N GLN A 38 -19.12 1.60 10.03
CA GLN A 38 -18.31 2.14 11.12
C GLN A 38 -17.25 1.12 11.56
N SER A 39 -15.98 1.42 11.28
CA SER A 39 -14.87 0.67 11.87
C SER A 39 -14.83 0.89 13.39
N GLY A 40 -14.62 -0.19 14.16
CA GLY A 40 -14.34 -0.10 15.60
C GLY A 40 -13.02 0.59 15.92
N ASN A 41 -12.14 0.72 14.93
CA ASN A 41 -10.92 1.51 15.00
C ASN A 41 -10.93 2.57 13.90
N PRO A 42 -11.60 3.73 14.12
CA PRO A 42 -11.75 4.77 13.10
C PRO A 42 -10.41 5.43 12.72
N ARG A 43 -9.39 5.36 13.58
CA ARG A 43 -8.03 5.84 13.26
C ARG A 43 -7.21 4.83 12.47
N GLY A 44 -7.76 3.63 12.22
CA GLY A 44 -7.07 2.54 11.58
C GLY A 44 -5.89 2.02 12.41
N ARG A 45 -5.11 1.12 11.82
CA ARG A 45 -3.88 0.63 12.45
C ARG A 45 -2.95 1.84 12.71
N PRO A 46 -2.45 2.04 13.94
CA PRO A 46 -1.48 3.10 14.19
C PRO A 46 -0.27 2.92 13.27
N LYS A 47 0.31 4.03 12.80
CA LYS A 47 1.55 3.99 12.02
C LYS A 47 2.61 3.24 12.84
N GLY A 48 3.15 2.17 12.25
CA GLY A 48 4.19 1.38 12.90
C GLY A 48 5.45 2.20 13.17
N ARG A 49 6.36 1.67 13.99
CA ARG A 49 7.69 2.25 14.14
C ARG A 49 8.37 2.26 12.77
N LYS A 50 9.13 3.32 12.48
CA LYS A 50 9.98 3.36 11.28
C LYS A 50 10.96 2.20 11.34
N SER A 51 11.16 1.51 10.23
CA SER A 51 12.23 0.53 10.12
C SER A 51 13.58 1.25 10.11
N GLU A 52 14.65 0.53 10.46
CA GLU A 52 16.02 1.05 10.35
C GLU A 52 16.34 1.53 8.93
N ASN A 53 15.94 0.76 7.92
CA ASN A 53 16.08 1.14 6.52
C ASN A 53 15.38 2.47 6.19
N GLN A 54 14.17 2.69 6.72
CA GLN A 54 13.44 3.94 6.49
C GLN A 54 14.13 5.12 7.16
N MET A 55 14.63 4.94 8.39
CA MET A 55 15.37 5.99 9.09
C MET A 55 16.67 6.35 8.36
N LEU A 56 17.40 5.35 7.87
CA LEU A 56 18.62 5.56 7.09
C LEU A 56 18.33 6.29 5.77
N GLU A 57 17.29 5.89 5.04
CA GLU A 57 16.93 6.52 3.76
C GLU A 57 16.49 7.98 3.96
N GLU A 58 15.72 8.27 5.00
CA GLU A 58 15.33 9.63 5.37
C GLU A 58 16.55 10.49 5.73
N LEU A 59 17.49 9.94 6.50
CA LEU A 59 18.72 10.63 6.88
C LEU A 59 19.55 10.97 5.64
N LEU A 60 19.79 9.98 4.77
CA LEU A 60 20.57 10.16 3.54
C LEU A 60 19.91 11.11 2.55
N SER A 61 18.58 11.18 2.54
CA SER A 61 17.79 12.09 1.69
C SER A 61 17.65 13.50 2.27
N ARG A 62 18.08 13.71 3.53
CA ARG A 62 17.99 15.03 4.17
C ARG A 62 18.81 16.05 3.38
N MET A 63 18.15 17.16 3.04
CA MET A 63 18.79 18.27 2.34
C MET A 63 19.60 19.13 3.32
N MET A 64 20.84 19.44 2.96
CA MET A 64 21.75 20.31 3.69
C MET A 64 22.28 21.42 2.78
N THR A 65 22.57 22.58 3.37
CA THR A 65 23.16 23.70 2.65
C THR A 65 24.67 23.63 2.77
N ILE A 66 25.37 23.57 1.64
CA ILE A 66 26.83 23.61 1.58
C ILE A 66 27.31 24.78 0.71
N ARG A 67 28.52 25.26 0.98
CA ARG A 67 29.18 26.30 0.20
C ARG A 67 30.28 25.68 -0.66
N GLU A 68 30.17 25.84 -1.96
CA GLU A 68 31.17 25.39 -2.94
C GLU A 68 31.78 26.62 -3.60
N GLY A 69 32.97 27.00 -3.13
CA GLY A 69 33.61 28.26 -3.52
C GLY A 69 32.72 29.46 -3.21
N ASN A 70 32.25 30.14 -4.28
CA ASN A 70 31.42 31.33 -4.16
C ASN A 70 29.91 31.07 -4.31
N ARG A 71 29.48 29.82 -4.42
CA ARG A 71 28.06 29.45 -4.56
C ARG A 71 27.59 28.66 -3.34
N VAL A 72 26.37 28.95 -2.90
CA VAL A 72 25.68 28.18 -1.86
C VAL A 72 24.65 27.30 -2.55
N ARG A 73 24.68 26.00 -2.26
CA ARG A 73 23.76 25.02 -2.84
C ARG A 73 23.14 24.15 -1.75
N LYS A 74 21.89 23.76 -1.95
CA LYS A 74 21.18 22.82 -1.09
C LYS A 74 21.20 21.45 -1.76
N ILE A 75 21.92 20.50 -1.18
CA ILE A 75 22.07 19.14 -1.71
C ILE A 75 21.81 18.10 -0.63
N SER A 76 21.57 16.85 -1.02
CA SER A 76 21.30 15.77 -0.05
C SER A 76 22.55 15.37 0.73
N LEU A 77 22.38 14.86 1.95
CA LEU A 77 23.48 14.31 2.76
C LEU A 77 24.23 13.19 2.01
N ARG A 78 23.51 12.32 1.30
CA ARG A 78 24.11 11.28 0.45
C ARG A 78 25.06 11.87 -0.58
N GLU A 79 24.64 12.93 -1.26
CA GLU A 79 25.47 13.60 -2.26
C GLU A 79 26.73 14.23 -1.64
N VAL A 80 26.59 14.86 -0.47
CA VAL A 80 27.74 15.40 0.28
C VAL A 80 28.76 14.29 0.60
N ILE A 81 28.28 13.13 1.07
CA ILE A 81 29.15 11.99 1.38
C ILE A 81 29.89 11.52 0.12
N TYR A 82 29.20 11.34 -1.00
CA TYR A 82 29.86 10.91 -2.24
C TYR A 82 30.89 11.93 -2.75
N ARG A 83 30.59 13.23 -2.66
CA ARG A 83 31.56 14.29 -2.98
C ARG A 83 32.80 14.20 -2.09
N GLY A 84 32.63 14.00 -0.78
CA GLY A 84 33.74 13.83 0.15
C GLY A 84 34.62 12.61 -0.17
N ILE A 85 34.01 11.46 -0.48
CA ILE A 85 34.73 10.25 -0.89
C ILE A 85 35.49 10.49 -2.20
N ALA A 86 34.88 11.18 -3.17
CA ALA A 86 35.53 11.50 -4.44
C ALA A 86 36.72 12.45 -4.25
N GLU A 87 36.58 13.47 -3.41
CA GLU A 87 37.67 14.36 -3.04
C GLU A 87 38.81 13.61 -2.35
N GLU A 88 38.49 12.66 -1.45
CA GLU A 88 39.50 11.83 -0.80
C GLU A 88 40.24 10.92 -1.79
N ALA A 89 39.51 10.30 -2.71
CA ALA A 89 40.09 9.47 -3.77
C ALA A 89 41.10 10.25 -4.62
N VAL A 90 40.76 11.48 -5.02
CA VAL A 90 41.61 12.32 -5.88
C VAL A 90 42.73 12.98 -5.08
N LYS A 91 42.41 13.74 -4.03
CA LYS A 91 43.38 14.56 -3.29
C LYS A 91 44.37 13.71 -2.50
N LYS A 92 43.90 12.63 -1.87
CA LYS A 92 44.75 11.74 -1.06
C LYS A 92 45.23 10.50 -1.83
N LYS A 93 44.90 10.37 -3.13
CA LYS A 93 45.21 9.20 -3.96
C LYS A 93 44.74 7.88 -3.32
N ASN A 94 43.60 7.92 -2.62
CA ASN A 94 43.05 6.77 -1.93
C ASN A 94 42.31 5.85 -2.91
N LEU A 95 43.00 4.79 -3.36
CA LEU A 95 42.44 3.82 -4.31
C LEU A 95 41.20 3.10 -3.77
N LYS A 96 41.10 2.86 -2.46
CA LYS A 96 39.92 2.22 -1.86
C LYS A 96 38.68 3.09 -1.98
N ALA A 97 38.84 4.40 -1.78
CA ALA A 97 37.76 5.38 -1.98
C ALA A 97 37.32 5.43 -3.46
N ALA A 98 38.27 5.37 -4.40
CA ALA A 98 37.97 5.29 -5.82
C ALA A 98 37.22 3.99 -6.18
N SER A 99 37.73 2.83 -5.76
CA SER A 99 37.08 1.53 -5.98
C SER A 99 35.67 1.49 -5.42
N PHE A 100 35.44 1.99 -4.20
CA PHE A 100 34.11 2.05 -3.60
C PHE A 100 33.10 2.81 -4.49
N LEU A 101 33.50 3.95 -5.07
CA LEU A 101 32.63 4.72 -5.97
C LEU A 101 32.35 3.98 -7.28
N PHE A 102 33.35 3.32 -7.87
CA PHE A 102 33.17 2.52 -9.08
C PHE A 102 32.27 1.32 -8.85
N ASP A 103 32.50 0.56 -7.76
CA ASP A 103 31.68 -0.59 -7.37
C ASP A 103 30.23 -0.18 -7.13
N ARG A 104 30.03 0.93 -6.40
CA ARG A 104 28.69 1.49 -6.18
C ARG A 104 28.02 1.89 -7.49
N SER A 105 28.76 2.49 -8.43
CA SER A 105 28.24 2.86 -9.75
C SER A 105 27.82 1.65 -10.57
N ALA A 106 28.57 0.54 -10.50
CA ALA A 106 28.25 -0.71 -11.19
C ALA A 106 26.97 -1.32 -10.63
N LEU A 107 26.85 -1.41 -9.29
CA LEU A 107 25.65 -1.92 -8.62
C LEU A 107 24.39 -1.12 -8.97
N LEU A 108 24.49 0.21 -9.07
CA LEU A 108 23.35 1.06 -9.43
C LEU A 108 22.94 0.88 -10.89
N LYS A 109 23.89 0.61 -11.80
CA LYS A 109 23.59 0.32 -13.21
C LYS A 109 22.87 -1.02 -13.35
N SER A 110 23.34 -2.07 -12.66
CA SER A 110 22.72 -3.39 -12.72
C SER A 110 21.36 -3.47 -11.99
N ALA A 111 21.11 -2.57 -11.04
CA ALA A 111 19.86 -2.54 -10.28
C ALA A 111 18.74 -1.73 -10.96
N GLN A 112 19.03 -0.98 -12.03
CA GLN A 112 17.97 -0.49 -12.88
C GLN A 112 17.35 -1.72 -13.55
N PRO A 113 16.04 -1.98 -13.42
CA PRO A 113 15.40 -2.89 -14.35
C PRO A 113 15.68 -2.28 -15.71
N GLU A 114 16.43 -3.00 -16.55
CA GLU A 114 16.51 -2.76 -17.98
C GLU A 114 15.10 -2.31 -18.38
N HIS A 115 14.92 -1.09 -18.89
CA HIS A 115 13.62 -0.66 -19.37
C HIS A 115 13.21 -1.72 -20.38
N ARG A 116 12.33 -2.66 -20.00
CA ARG A 116 11.83 -3.69 -20.90
C ARG A 116 11.19 -2.87 -21.99
N GLN A 117 11.86 -2.81 -23.14
CA GLN A 117 11.32 -2.12 -24.29
C GLN A 117 9.96 -2.77 -24.54
N LEU A 118 8.90 -1.97 -24.49
CA LEU A 118 7.55 -2.51 -24.66
C LEU A 118 7.52 -3.24 -25.99
N THR A 119 7.21 -4.53 -25.94
CA THR A 119 7.02 -5.32 -27.15
C THR A 119 5.81 -4.80 -27.91
N GLU A 120 5.66 -5.19 -29.17
CA GLU A 120 4.46 -4.83 -29.93
C GLU A 120 3.20 -5.35 -29.22
N ASP A 121 3.25 -6.56 -28.67
CA ASP A 121 2.16 -7.16 -27.89
C ASP A 121 1.79 -6.29 -26.68
N ASP A 122 2.77 -5.82 -25.90
CA ASP A 122 2.51 -4.93 -24.75
C ASP A 122 1.77 -3.66 -25.17
N LYS A 123 2.16 -3.06 -26.31
CA LYS A 123 1.50 -1.87 -26.86
C LYS A 123 0.07 -2.16 -27.29
N THR A 124 -0.20 -3.34 -27.87
CA THR A 124 -1.56 -3.73 -28.26
C THR A 124 -2.48 -3.87 -27.07
N VAL A 125 -2.01 -4.48 -25.98
CA VAL A 125 -2.77 -4.66 -24.73
C VAL A 125 -3.09 -3.31 -24.10
N LEU A 126 -2.10 -2.41 -24.02
CA LEU A 126 -2.30 -1.06 -23.49
C LEU A 126 -3.25 -0.23 -24.36
N GLY A 127 -3.16 -0.36 -25.69
CA GLY A 127 -4.08 0.30 -26.62
C GLY A 127 -5.52 -0.19 -26.47
N ALA A 128 -5.73 -1.50 -26.29
CA ALA A 128 -7.05 -2.07 -26.04
C ALA A 128 -7.62 -1.61 -24.69
N TYR A 129 -6.78 -1.54 -23.65
CA TYR A 129 -7.15 -1.01 -22.34
C TYR A 129 -7.55 0.47 -22.43
N ALA A 130 -6.73 1.31 -23.07
CA ALA A 130 -7.02 2.73 -23.24
C ALA A 130 -8.35 2.97 -23.98
N LYS A 131 -8.64 2.19 -25.03
CA LYS A 131 -9.92 2.25 -25.75
C LYS A 131 -11.11 1.90 -24.86
N LYS A 132 -10.99 0.87 -24.03
CA LYS A 132 -12.05 0.45 -23.08
C LYS A 132 -12.35 1.53 -22.04
N PHE A 133 -11.34 2.25 -21.57
CA PHE A 133 -11.50 3.33 -20.60
C PHE A 133 -12.04 4.62 -21.24
N LEU A 134 -11.62 4.97 -22.47
CA LEU A 134 -12.21 6.09 -23.20
C LEU A 134 -13.67 5.83 -23.61
N SER A 135 -14.01 4.59 -23.99
CA SER A 135 -15.39 4.23 -24.33
C SER A 135 -16.31 4.19 -23.11
N ALA A 136 -15.77 3.90 -21.92
CA ALA A 136 -16.54 3.90 -20.68
C ALA A 136 -16.85 5.34 -20.20
N ALA A 137 -15.94 6.30 -20.46
CA ALA A 137 -16.15 7.71 -20.14
C ALA A 137 -17.20 8.41 -21.02
N HIS A 138 -17.58 7.83 -22.16
CA HIS A 138 -18.56 8.40 -23.10
C HIS A 138 -20.01 7.90 -22.91
N ASN A 139 -20.29 7.07 -21.91
CA ASN A 139 -21.63 6.47 -21.71
C ASN A 139 -22.39 6.99 -20.47
N GLU A 140 -21.95 8.07 -19.81
CA GLU A 140 -22.65 8.64 -18.63
C GLU A 140 -23.31 10.02 -18.85
N ASP A 141 -23.29 10.59 -20.06
CA ASP A 141 -23.85 11.93 -20.32
C ASP A 141 -25.22 11.93 -21.03
N GLY A 142 -26.06 10.90 -20.85
CA GLY A 142 -27.32 10.82 -21.59
C GLY A 142 -28.42 9.97 -20.96
N ASN A 143 -28.97 10.42 -19.82
CA ASN A 143 -30.35 10.08 -19.45
C ASN A 143 -30.93 11.12 -18.46
N ASP A 144 -31.37 12.26 -18.99
CA ASP A 144 -32.38 13.13 -18.39
C ASP A 144 -33.44 13.41 -19.49
N ASP A 145 -34.58 12.72 -19.40
CA ASP A 145 -35.93 13.17 -19.78
C ASP A 145 -36.98 12.21 -19.20
#